data_AF-R9IYV6-F1
#
_entry.id   AF-R9IYV6-F1
#
_cell.length_a   1.000
_cell.length_b   1.000
_cell.length_c   1.000
_cell.angle_alpha   90.00
_cell.angle_beta   90.00
_cell.angle_gamma   90.00
#
_symmetry.space_group_name_H-M   'P 1'
#
loop_
_entity.id
_entity.type
_entity.pdbx_description
1 polymer ?
#
loop_
_entity_poly.entity_id
_entity_poly.type
_entity_poly.pdbx_seq_one_letter_code
_entity_poly.pdbx_strand_id
1 'polypeptide(L)' 'MGIDDFKDWLFDILNDLDSDILADIKPDDTANTFQLIMVGGNVFEIECRETEA' A
#
# COMPACT_ATOMS: atom_id res chain seq x y z
N MET A 1 -17.33 -0.50 -3.44
CA MET A 1 -16.02 -0.54 -2.81
C MET A 1 -15.65 0.90 -2.56
N GLY A 2 -15.68 1.35 -1.32
CA GLY A 2 -15.18 2.68 -0.96
C GLY A 2 -13.65 2.70 -0.95
N ILE A 3 -13.07 3.87 -0.70
CA ILE A 3 -11.61 4.02 -0.60
C ILE A 3 -11.00 3.14 0.50
N ASP A 4 -11.69 3.00 1.64
CA ASP A 4 -11.24 2.16 2.75
C ASP A 4 -11.24 0.67 2.37
N ASP A 5 -12.34 0.19 1.76
CA ASP A 5 -12.41 -1.19 1.26
C ASP A 5 -11.29 -1.48 0.24
N PHE A 6 -10.98 -0.52 -0.64
CA PHE A 6 -9.92 -0.64 -1.63
C PHE A 6 -8.54 -0.70 -0.98
N LYS A 7 -8.30 0.14 0.03
CA LYS A 7 -7.05 0.17 0.78
C LYS A 7 -6.81 -1.15 1.52
N ASP A 8 -7.83 -1.67 2.20
CA ASP A 8 -7.74 -2.96 2.91
C ASP A 8 -7.41 -4.09 1.93
N TRP A 9 -8.12 -4.15 0.79
CA TRP A 9 -7.85 -5.13 -0.26
C TRP A 9 -6.43 -5.02 -0.85
N LEU A 10 -5.95 -3.80 -1.10
CA LEU A 10 -4.60 -3.58 -1.62
C LEU A 10 -3.54 -4.00 -0.59
N PHE A 11 -3.76 -3.68 0.68
CA PHE A 11 -2.87 -4.09 1.76
C PHE A 11 -2.78 -5.62 1.85
N ASP A 12 -3.91 -6.32 1.81
CA ASP A 12 -3.93 -7.78 1.80
C ASP A 12 -3.13 -8.34 0.62
N ILE A 13 -3.30 -7.80 -0.59
CA ILE A 13 -2.52 -8.22 -1.77
C ILE A 13 -1.02 -8.00 -1.59
N LEU A 14 -0.63 -6.84 -1.06
CA LEU A 14 0.78 -6.51 -0.87
C LEU A 14 1.43 -7.40 0.19
N ASN A 15 0.69 -7.83 1.21
CA ASN A 15 1.17 -8.77 2.23
C ASN A 15 1.17 -10.22 1.74
N ASP A 16 0.20 -10.62 0.92
CA ASP A 16 0.11 -11.96 0.33
C ASP A 16 1.12 -12.16 -0.81
N LEU A 17 1.68 -11.06 -1.35
CA LEU A 17 2.80 -11.10 -2.27
C LEU A 17 4.04 -11.60 -1.50
N ASP A 18 4.25 -12.91 -1.55
CA ASP A 18 5.47 -13.58 -1.09
C ASP A 18 6.65 -13.11 -1.97
N SER A 19 7.12 -11.90 -1.69
CA SER A 19 8.10 -11.18 -2.49
C SER A 19 9.27 -10.80 -1.59
N ASP A 20 10.44 -11.34 -1.92
CA ASP A 20 11.72 -11.06 -1.25
C ASP A 20 12.18 -9.59 -1.40
N ILE A 21 11.34 -8.73 -1.99
CA ILE A 21 11.64 -7.33 -2.27
C ILE A 21 10.99 -6.38 -1.25
N LEU A 22 9.89 -6.77 -0.62
CA LEU A 22 9.16 -5.97 0.37
C LEU A 22 9.60 -6.39 1.78
N ALA A 23 10.07 -5.42 2.56
CA ALA A 23 10.46 -5.63 3.95
C ALA A 23 9.36 -5.25 4.95
N ASP A 24 8.62 -4.17 4.66
CA ASP A 24 7.57 -3.66 5.54
C ASP A 24 6.60 -2.76 4.73
N ILE A 25 5.37 -2.65 5.22
CA ILE A 25 4.31 -1.82 4.64
C ILE A 25 3.70 -0.97 5.76
N LYS A 26 3.71 0.36 5.60
CA LYS A 26 3.14 1.28 6.57
C LYS A 26 1.97 2.05 5.96
N PRO A 27 0.73 1.82 6.41
CA PRO A 27 -0.41 2.63 6.01
C PRO A 27 -0.37 4.02 6.69
N ASP A 28 -0.74 5.06 5.94
CA ASP A 28 -1.10 6.38 6.44
C ASP A 28 -2.54 6.67 6.03
N ASP A 29 -3.48 6.43 6.96
CA ASP A 29 -4.90 6.63 6.71
C ASP A 29 -5.29 8.10 6.58
N THR A 30 -4.48 9.03 7.12
CA THR A 30 -4.77 10.46 7.02
C THR A 30 -4.43 10.98 5.62
N ALA A 31 -3.35 10.47 5.03
CA ALA A 31 -2.90 10.83 3.69
C ALA A 31 -3.47 9.93 2.59
N ASN A 32 -4.19 8.86 2.94
CA ASN A 32 -4.59 7.78 2.02
C ASN A 32 -3.41 7.17 1.27
N THR A 33 -2.27 6.97 1.96
CA THR A 33 -1.06 6.43 1.33
C THR A 33 -0.57 5.16 2.00
N PHE A 34 0.24 4.39 1.27
CA PHE A 34 1.03 3.28 1.79
C PHE A 34 2.50 3.54 1.51
N GLN A 35 3.33 3.45 2.54
CA GLN A 35 4.78 3.42 2.37
C GLN A 35 5.25 1.97 2.26
N LEU A 36 5.95 1.68 1.16
CA LEU A 36 6.57 0.39 0.89
C LEU A 36 8.05 0.50 1.20
N ILE A 37 8.49 -0.21 2.23
CA ILE A 37 9.90 -0.28 2.61
C ILE A 37 10.48 -1.52 1.94
N MET A 38 11.42 -1.32 1.03
CA MET A 38 12.05 -2.41 0.30
C MET A 38 13.19 -3.02 1.12
N VAL A 39 13.52 -4.29 0.89
CA VAL A 39 14.65 -4.97 1.55
C VAL A 39 15.99 -4.25 1.30
N GLY A 40 16.12 -3.52 0.18
CA GLY A 40 17.28 -2.68 -0.13
C GLY A 40 17.33 -1.33 0.58
N GLY A 41 16.37 -1.01 1.46
CA GLY A 41 16.29 0.25 2.21
C GLY A 41 15.66 1.42 1.44
N ASN A 42 15.33 1.24 0.16
CA ASN A 42 14.55 2.21 -0.61
C ASN A 42 13.11 2.25 -0.08
N VAL A 43 12.50 3.42 -0.09
CA VAL A 43 11.10 3.61 0.32
C VAL A 43 10.32 4.19 -0.86
N PHE A 44 9.20 3.55 -1.19
CA PHE A 44 8.24 4.03 -2.18
C PHE A 44 6.91 4.36 -1.51
N GLU A 45 6.09 5.18 -2.16
CA GLU A 45 4.77 5.55 -1.67
C GLU A 45 3.71 5.26 -2.74
N ILE A 46 2.57 4.72 -2.31
CA ILE A 46 1.37 4.56 -3.13
C ILE A 46 0.30 5.48 -2.55
N GLU A 47 -0.20 6.42 -3.35
CA GLU A 47 -1.38 7.24 -3.02
C GLU A 47 -2.65 6.55 -3.56
N CYS A 48 -3.65 6.39 -2.69
CA CYS A 48 -4.96 5.88 -3.03
C CYS A 48 -5.95 7.03 -3.19
N ARG A 49 -6.65 7.08 -4.33
CA ARG A 49 -7.67 8.09 -4.61
C ARG A 49 -8.82 7.49 -5.41
N GLU A 50 -10.04 7.91 -5.09
CA GLU A 50 -11.22 7.62 -5.90
C GLU A 50 -11.33 8.66 -7.03
N THR A 51 -11.62 8.21 -8.25
CA THR A 51 -11.74 9.09 -9.42
C THR A 51 -13.05 8.83 -10.17
N GLU A 52 -13.46 9.78 -11.01
CA GLU A 52 -14.54 9.57 -11.97
C GLU A 52 -14.10 8.57 -13.05
N ALA A 53 -15.07 7.84 -13.61
CA ALA A 53 -14.86 6.75 -14.58
C ALA A 53 -14.88 7.23 -16.04
#